data_AF-R6VG65-F1
#
_entry.id   AF-R6VG65-F1
#
_cell.length_a   1.000
_cell.length_b   1.000
_cell.length_c   1.000
_cell.angle_alpha   90.00
_cell.angle_beta   90.00
_cell.angle_gamma   90.00
#
_symmetry.space_group_name_H-M   'P 1'
#
loop_
_entity.id
_entity.type
_entity.pdbx_description
1 polymer ?
#
loop_
_entity_poly.entity_id
_entity_poly.type
_entity_poly.pdbx_seq_one_letter_code
_entity_poly.pdbx_strand_id
1 'polypeptide(L)'
;MDNHLAAGWCWYNTLDRRKEYNFCHIDQHDDLANDKHDIVKDLFEETPISLERYISLHYEQPSKVVMPPVKAIRWDNYILHMKSVFPHWFMKEVYVCHDFVSGKKSSVTNTQPYDSYYDLDNGWQEYPVHPININCYDLSQILEEHIGNNEGRLWIVNLDVDYFLNNKVQLFTETYIESICTQIVKEKAKIAVLTIALSPDCCGGWENAIRVYNYIAERLFIEMRL
;
A
#
# COMPACT_ATOMS: atom_id res chain seq x y z
N MET A 1 -14.56 7.72 2.18
CA MET A 1 -13.28 7.79 2.93
C MET A 1 -12.50 6.61 2.42
N ASP A 2 -11.39 6.89 1.76
CA ASP A 2 -10.51 5.85 1.29
C ASP A 2 -9.81 5.21 2.49
N ASN A 3 -10.04 3.92 2.73
CA ASN A 3 -9.44 3.18 3.84
C ASN A 3 -8.00 2.74 3.53
N HIS A 4 -7.53 2.99 2.32
CA HIS A 4 -6.21 2.61 1.84
C HIS A 4 -5.08 3.16 2.74
N LEU A 5 -5.21 4.43 3.13
CA LEU A 5 -4.27 5.09 4.05
C LEU A 5 -4.19 4.44 5.44
N ALA A 6 -5.22 3.70 5.87
CA ALA A 6 -5.23 3.02 7.17
C ALA A 6 -4.34 1.76 7.19
N ALA A 7 -3.89 1.27 6.03
CA ALA A 7 -3.02 0.09 5.95
C ALA A 7 -1.72 0.29 6.75
N GLY A 8 -1.02 1.40 6.55
CA GLY A 8 0.20 1.73 7.30
C GLY A 8 -0.01 1.79 8.82
N TRP A 9 -1.15 2.34 9.25
CA TRP A 9 -1.55 2.34 10.67
C TRP A 9 -1.79 0.91 11.20
N CYS A 10 -2.45 0.05 10.43
CA CYS A 10 -2.65 -1.36 10.79
C CYS A 10 -1.30 -2.09 10.94
N TRP A 11 -0.36 -1.87 10.01
CA TRP A 11 0.97 -2.47 10.07
C TRP A 11 1.72 -2.02 11.33
N TYR A 12 1.72 -0.71 11.62
CA TYR A 12 2.35 -0.14 12.82
C TYR A 12 1.87 -0.80 14.12
N ASN A 13 0.56 -1.01 14.24
CA ASN A 13 -0.05 -1.54 15.46
C ASN A 13 -0.06 -3.07 15.55
N THR A 14 0.22 -3.79 14.45
CA THR A 14 0.14 -5.26 14.39
C THR A 14 1.51 -5.93 14.32
N LEU A 15 2.46 -5.34 13.59
CA LEU A 15 3.75 -5.96 13.32
C LEU A 15 4.75 -5.79 14.47
N ASP A 16 5.68 -6.74 14.58
CA ASP A 16 6.85 -6.57 15.44
C ASP A 16 7.82 -5.62 14.74
N ARG A 17 7.86 -4.38 15.20
CA ARG A 17 8.69 -3.30 14.66
C ARG A 17 10.19 -3.60 14.64
N ARG A 18 10.68 -4.67 15.27
CA ARG A 18 12.10 -5.08 15.25
C ARG A 18 12.40 -6.20 14.26
N LYS A 19 11.38 -6.85 13.69
CA LYS A 19 11.56 -7.97 12.75
C LYS A 19 11.60 -7.49 11.31
N GLU A 20 12.36 -8.22 10.50
CA GLU A 20 12.38 -8.02 9.06
C GLU A 20 11.16 -8.65 8.38
N TYR A 21 10.62 -7.96 7.40
CA TYR A 21 9.50 -8.43 6.58
C TYR A 21 9.80 -8.23 5.10
N ASN A 22 9.03 -8.95 4.28
CA ASN A 22 8.88 -8.67 2.86
C ASN A 22 7.55 -7.96 2.62
N PHE A 23 7.42 -7.30 1.48
CA PHE A 23 6.26 -6.49 1.14
C PHE A 23 5.70 -6.89 -0.24
N CYS A 24 4.39 -7.10 -0.31
CA CYS A 24 3.66 -7.34 -1.55
C CYS A 24 2.47 -6.37 -1.62
N HIS A 25 2.47 -5.54 -2.65
CA HIS A 25 1.42 -4.56 -2.93
C HIS A 25 0.68 -4.98 -4.21
N ILE A 26 -0.63 -5.10 -4.12
CA ILE A 26 -1.54 -5.49 -5.19
C ILE A 26 -2.61 -4.40 -5.27
N ASP A 27 -2.54 -3.59 -6.32
CA ASP A 27 -3.33 -2.37 -6.46
C ASP A 27 -3.37 -1.96 -7.92
N GLN A 28 -4.32 -1.13 -8.35
CA GLN A 28 -4.20 -0.51 -9.66
C GLN A 28 -2.98 0.46 -9.74
N HIS A 29 -2.72 1.20 -8.67
CA HIS A 29 -1.71 2.24 -8.48
C HIS A 29 -0.47 1.70 -7.77
N ASP A 30 0.55 2.52 -7.56
CA ASP A 30 1.76 2.09 -6.83
C ASP A 30 1.85 2.62 -5.39
N ASP A 31 1.13 3.68 -5.09
CA ASP A 31 1.18 4.49 -3.86
C ASP A 31 2.59 4.90 -3.42
N LEU A 32 3.42 5.30 -4.40
CA LEU A 32 4.81 5.73 -4.20
C LEU A 32 5.04 7.23 -4.42
N ALA A 33 4.02 8.07 -4.24
CA ALA A 33 4.22 9.52 -4.22
C ALA A 33 5.20 9.88 -3.08
N ASN A 34 6.23 10.64 -3.41
CA ASN A 34 7.33 10.96 -2.51
C ASN A 34 7.09 12.31 -1.83
N ASP A 35 7.28 12.36 -0.51
CA ASP A 35 7.06 13.55 0.32
C ASP A 35 8.16 13.67 1.39
N LYS A 36 8.20 14.79 2.11
CA LYS A 36 9.09 14.92 3.26
C LYS A 36 8.74 13.91 4.36
N HIS A 37 9.68 13.07 4.74
CA HIS A 37 9.40 12.05 5.77
C HIS A 37 9.70 12.51 7.21
N ASP A 38 10.07 13.76 7.44
CA ASP A 38 10.37 14.30 8.77
C ASP A 38 9.19 14.16 9.73
N ILE A 39 7.99 14.58 9.30
CA ILE A 39 6.78 14.57 10.14
C ILE A 39 6.34 13.17 10.60
N VAL A 40 6.66 12.13 9.83
CA VAL A 40 6.28 10.76 10.17
C VAL A 40 7.30 10.06 11.06
N LYS A 41 8.57 10.48 11.03
CA LYS A 41 9.61 9.91 11.91
C LYS A 41 9.24 10.11 13.37
N ASP A 42 8.87 11.34 13.74
CA ASP A 42 8.48 11.69 15.11
C ASP A 42 7.17 11.01 15.52
N LEU A 43 6.20 10.92 14.59
CA LEU A 43 4.91 10.27 14.86
C LEU A 43 5.11 8.82 15.31
N PHE A 44 5.97 8.07 14.63
CA PHE A 44 6.12 6.63 14.86
C PHE A 44 6.99 6.26 16.07
N GLU A 45 7.55 7.25 16.77
CA GLU A 45 8.15 7.09 18.09
C GLU A 45 7.08 6.92 19.20
N GLU A 46 5.88 7.49 19.01
CA GLU A 46 4.76 7.36 19.94
C GLU A 46 4.20 5.93 19.95
N THR A 47 3.91 5.35 21.12
CA THR A 47 3.26 4.03 21.20
C THR A 47 2.17 3.97 22.27
N PRO A 48 0.93 3.53 21.94
CA PRO A 48 0.34 3.31 20.61
C PRO A 48 -0.10 4.62 19.93
N ILE A 49 -0.26 4.60 18.60
CA ILE A 49 -0.78 5.74 17.82
C ILE A 49 -2.25 5.47 17.50
N SER A 50 -3.15 6.40 17.82
CA SER A 50 -4.56 6.26 17.44
C SER A 50 -4.75 6.49 15.93
N LEU A 51 -5.79 5.89 15.35
CA LEU A 51 -6.09 6.09 13.92
C LEU A 51 -6.37 7.57 13.65
N GLU A 52 -7.09 8.26 14.54
CA GLU A 52 -7.38 9.69 14.45
C GLU A 52 -6.10 10.51 14.41
N ARG A 53 -5.13 10.18 15.27
CA ARG A 53 -3.83 10.86 15.28
C ARG A 53 -3.11 10.65 13.96
N TYR A 54 -3.03 9.40 13.50
CA TYR A 54 -2.38 9.02 12.24
C TYR A 54 -2.96 9.78 11.03
N ILE A 55 -4.29 9.85 10.91
CA ILE A 55 -4.95 10.51 9.77
C ILE A 55 -5.03 12.04 9.90
N SER A 56 -4.73 12.59 11.08
CA SER A 56 -4.80 14.04 11.36
C SER A 56 -3.51 14.80 11.05
N LEU A 57 -2.44 14.11 10.62
CA LEU A 57 -1.16 14.77 10.32
C LEU A 57 -1.24 15.63 9.06
N HIS A 58 -0.71 16.85 9.17
CA HIS A 58 -0.61 17.81 8.07
C HIS A 58 0.75 18.51 8.13
N TYR A 59 1.32 18.84 6.97
CA TYR A 59 2.49 19.72 6.91
C TYR A 59 2.10 21.15 7.28
N GLU A 60 2.97 21.82 8.04
CA GLU A 60 2.82 23.24 8.30
C GLU A 60 3.02 24.04 7.00
N GLN A 61 2.03 24.87 6.67
CA GLN A 61 2.11 25.77 5.53
C GLN A 61 2.86 27.05 5.94
N PRO A 62 3.70 27.64 5.06
CA PRO A 62 4.27 28.95 5.30
C PRO A 62 3.16 29.97 5.55
N SER A 63 3.34 30.85 6.53
CA SER A 63 2.34 31.82 7.01
C SER A 63 1.83 32.84 5.97
N LYS A 64 2.33 32.80 4.73
CA LYS A 64 1.91 33.65 3.59
C LYS A 64 1.04 32.93 2.56
N VAL A 65 0.78 31.64 2.71
CA VAL A 65 -0.01 30.83 1.76
C VAL A 65 -1.41 30.60 2.31
N VAL A 66 -2.44 31.09 1.63
CA VAL A 66 -3.85 30.81 1.94
C VAL A 66 -4.27 29.56 1.19
N MET A 67 -3.73 28.41 1.58
CA MET A 67 -4.15 27.10 1.10
C MET A 67 -4.52 26.20 2.28
N PRO A 68 -5.46 25.27 2.11
CA PRO A 68 -5.76 24.29 3.15
C PRO A 68 -4.49 23.49 3.53
N PRO A 69 -4.36 23.07 4.80
CA PRO A 69 -3.25 22.23 5.24
C PRO A 69 -3.13 20.98 4.35
N VAL A 70 -1.91 20.66 3.92
CA VAL A 70 -1.67 19.45 3.11
C VAL A 70 -1.56 18.26 4.05
N LYS A 71 -2.41 17.25 3.85
CA LYS A 71 -2.32 15.99 4.61
C LYS A 71 -0.95 15.36 4.40
N ALA A 72 -0.32 14.99 5.51
CA ALA A 72 1.00 14.38 5.47
C ALA A 72 0.93 12.94 4.96
N ILE A 73 0.02 12.15 5.51
CA ILE A 73 -0.23 10.77 5.07
C ILE A 73 -1.49 10.75 4.21
N ARG A 74 -1.37 10.18 3.01
CA ARG A 74 -2.40 10.09 1.97
C ARG A 74 -2.42 8.68 1.40
N TRP A 75 -3.42 8.41 0.56
CA TRP A 75 -3.56 7.14 -0.14
C TRP A 75 -2.38 6.85 -1.06
N ASP A 76 -1.75 7.88 -1.65
CA ASP A 76 -0.71 7.77 -2.66
C ASP A 76 0.73 7.76 -2.10
N ASN A 77 0.95 7.96 -0.79
CA ASN A 77 2.30 8.14 -0.24
C ASN A 77 2.62 7.32 1.02
N TYR A 78 1.63 6.62 1.59
CA TYR A 78 1.78 5.96 2.90
C TYR A 78 2.85 4.86 2.86
N ILE A 79 3.04 4.17 1.73
CA ILE A 79 4.06 3.12 1.60
C ILE A 79 5.45 3.70 1.80
N LEU A 80 5.78 4.82 1.14
CA LEU A 80 7.09 5.46 1.30
C LEU A 80 7.28 6.06 2.70
N HIS A 81 6.23 6.61 3.31
CA HIS A 81 6.29 7.02 4.71
C HIS A 81 6.61 5.83 5.64
N MET A 82 5.92 4.70 5.49
CA MET A 82 6.20 3.50 6.27
C MET A 82 7.61 2.98 6.04
N LYS A 83 8.08 2.95 4.78
CA LYS A 83 9.44 2.51 4.42
C LYS A 83 10.52 3.43 4.98
N SER A 84 10.27 4.73 5.04
CA SER A 84 11.23 5.71 5.58
C SER A 84 11.54 5.48 7.06
N VAL A 85 10.58 4.91 7.81
CA VAL A 85 10.70 4.65 9.25
C VAL A 85 11.03 3.18 9.54
N PHE A 86 10.47 2.26 8.76
CA PHE A 86 10.68 0.81 8.91
C PHE A 86 11.27 0.21 7.62
N PRO A 87 12.48 0.60 7.20
CA PRO A 87 13.05 0.11 5.94
C PRO A 87 13.22 -1.41 5.92
N HIS A 88 13.42 -2.04 7.09
CA HIS A 88 13.53 -3.49 7.26
C HIS A 88 12.20 -4.24 7.08
N TRP A 89 11.07 -3.55 6.92
CA TRP A 89 9.80 -4.19 6.51
C TRP A 89 9.70 -4.45 5.01
N PHE A 90 10.65 -3.91 4.24
CA PHE A 90 10.66 -3.90 2.79
C PHE A 90 11.92 -4.61 2.24
N MET A 91 12.33 -5.72 2.85
CA MET A 91 13.56 -6.45 2.45
C MET A 91 13.47 -7.05 1.05
N LYS A 92 12.27 -7.43 0.64
CA LYS A 92 11.90 -7.79 -0.72
C LYS A 92 10.56 -7.16 -1.02
N GLU A 93 10.47 -6.46 -2.14
CA GLU A 93 9.30 -5.68 -2.51
C GLU A 93 8.75 -6.17 -3.85
N VAL A 94 7.49 -6.59 -3.85
CA VAL A 94 6.75 -7.04 -5.03
C VAL A 94 5.59 -6.09 -5.26
N TYR A 95 5.53 -5.52 -6.46
CA TYR A 95 4.47 -4.60 -6.86
C TYR A 95 3.71 -5.23 -8.04
N VAL A 96 2.41 -5.42 -7.83
CA VAL A 96 1.48 -5.94 -8.83
C VAL A 96 0.49 -4.83 -9.13
N CYS A 97 0.92 -3.93 -10.00
CA CYS A 97 0.22 -2.72 -10.41
C CYS A 97 -0.23 -2.84 -11.87
N HIS A 98 -1.23 -2.07 -12.31
CA HIS A 98 -1.61 -2.08 -13.74
C HIS A 98 -0.51 -1.47 -14.60
N ASP A 99 0.17 -0.45 -14.07
CA ASP A 99 1.35 0.15 -14.68
C ASP A 99 2.64 -0.35 -14.01
N PHE A 100 3.71 -0.52 -14.80
CA PHE A 100 5.01 -0.95 -14.28
C PHE A 100 5.62 0.12 -13.37
N VAL A 101 6.02 -0.29 -12.17
CA VAL A 101 6.75 0.52 -11.19
C VAL A 101 8.20 0.66 -11.60
N SER A 102 8.63 1.79 -12.15
CA SER A 102 10.04 1.99 -12.44
C SER A 102 10.76 2.54 -11.19
N GLY A 103 11.80 1.86 -10.71
CA GLY A 103 12.60 2.32 -9.55
C GLY A 103 13.34 3.65 -9.76
N LYS A 104 13.20 4.27 -10.94
CA LYS A 104 13.63 5.65 -11.20
C LYS A 104 12.48 6.66 -11.20
N LYS A 105 11.24 6.21 -11.48
CA LYS A 105 9.97 6.97 -11.55
C LYS A 105 8.79 5.98 -11.65
N SER A 106 8.09 5.70 -10.56
CA SER A 106 6.86 4.89 -10.58
C SER A 106 5.65 5.81 -10.50
N SER A 107 4.58 5.56 -11.28
CA SER A 107 3.30 6.32 -11.54
C SER A 107 3.33 7.86 -11.64
N VAL A 108 4.51 8.44 -11.44
CA VAL A 108 4.76 9.84 -11.16
C VAL A 108 5.67 10.42 -12.27
N THR A 109 5.38 10.06 -13.54
CA THR A 109 6.04 10.70 -14.71
C THR A 109 5.22 11.82 -15.34
N ASN A 110 3.98 12.06 -14.90
CA ASN A 110 3.52 13.44 -14.88
C ASN A 110 4.07 14.04 -13.61
N THR A 111 5.28 14.62 -13.72
CA THR A 111 5.86 15.52 -12.73
C THR A 111 4.78 16.49 -12.24
N GLN A 112 4.12 16.16 -11.15
CA GLN A 112 3.48 17.13 -10.30
C GLN A 112 4.64 17.75 -9.51
N PRO A 113 4.61 19.06 -9.22
CA PRO A 113 5.70 19.75 -8.51
C PRO A 113 6.04 19.19 -7.11
N TYR A 114 5.31 18.19 -6.63
CA TYR A 114 5.41 17.58 -5.30
C TYR A 114 6.23 16.29 -5.26
N ASP A 115 6.54 15.68 -6.41
CA ASP A 115 7.13 14.32 -6.51
C ASP A 115 8.62 14.23 -6.19
N SER A 116 9.13 15.37 -5.75
CA SER A 116 10.53 15.62 -5.56
C SER A 116 10.56 16.67 -4.47
N TYR A 117 11.08 16.33 -3.29
CA TYR A 117 11.35 17.30 -2.25
C TYR A 117 12.79 17.78 -2.39
N TYR A 118 12.95 19.08 -2.70
CA TYR A 118 14.25 19.73 -2.70
C TYR A 118 14.58 20.17 -1.27
N ASP A 119 15.46 19.43 -0.62
CA ASP A 119 16.09 19.87 0.62
C ASP A 119 17.17 20.91 0.27
N LEU A 120 17.09 22.10 0.85
CA LEU A 120 18.09 23.16 0.64
C LEU A 120 19.48 22.77 1.14
N ASP A 121 19.56 21.88 2.14
CA ASP A 121 20.80 21.43 2.75
C ASP A 121 21.29 20.10 2.15
N ASN A 122 20.37 19.25 1.66
CA ASN A 122 20.70 17.88 1.22
C ASN A 122 20.37 17.55 -0.25
N GLY A 123 19.79 18.48 -1.01
CA GLY A 123 19.35 18.24 -2.39
C GLY A 123 18.13 17.33 -2.51
N TRP A 124 17.97 16.66 -3.65
CA TRP A 124 16.91 15.66 -3.84
C TRP A 124 17.18 14.41 -3.00
N GLN A 125 16.33 14.12 -2.01
CA GLN A 125 16.35 12.84 -1.31
C GLN A 125 15.34 11.88 -1.96
N GLU A 126 15.85 10.88 -2.67
CA GLU A 126 15.07 9.76 -3.17
C GLU A 126 15.17 8.60 -2.18
N TYR A 127 14.04 8.01 -1.77
CA TYR A 127 14.03 6.70 -1.12
C TYR A 127 13.98 5.64 -2.22
N PRO A 128 15.08 4.90 -2.48
CA PRO A 128 15.12 3.96 -3.59
C PRO A 128 14.09 2.85 -3.38
N VAL A 129 13.29 2.60 -4.43
CA VAL A 129 12.43 1.42 -4.53
C VAL A 129 13.10 0.46 -5.51
N HIS A 130 13.20 -0.81 -5.13
CA HIS A 130 13.76 -1.86 -5.97
C HIS A 130 12.67 -2.87 -6.33
N PRO A 131 11.65 -2.45 -7.10
CA PRO A 131 10.43 -3.23 -7.28
C PRO A 131 10.68 -4.44 -8.16
N ILE A 132 10.18 -5.59 -7.72
CA ILE A 132 9.92 -6.72 -8.61
C ILE A 132 8.54 -6.48 -9.21
N ASN A 133 8.51 -6.05 -10.48
CA ASN A 133 7.26 -5.81 -11.19
C ASN A 133 6.69 -7.07 -11.78
N ILE A 134 5.39 -7.23 -11.57
CA ILE A 134 4.66 -8.42 -11.93
C ILE A 134 3.59 -8.07 -12.93
N ASN A 135 3.52 -8.85 -14.01
CA ASN A 135 2.36 -8.77 -14.90
C ASN A 135 1.11 -9.25 -14.15
N CYS A 136 0.00 -8.57 -14.33
CA CYS A 136 -1.24 -8.92 -13.66
C CYS A 136 -1.63 -10.40 -13.85
N TYR A 137 -1.38 -11.01 -15.01
CA TYR A 137 -1.70 -12.42 -15.23
C TYR A 137 -0.87 -13.41 -14.40
N ASP A 138 0.28 -13.00 -13.88
CA ASP A 138 1.22 -13.87 -13.17
C ASP A 138 1.06 -13.83 -11.63
N LEU A 139 0.14 -13.00 -11.10
CA LEU A 139 0.00 -12.76 -9.66
C LEU A 139 -0.15 -14.07 -8.85
N SER A 140 -0.97 -15.03 -9.31
CA SER A 140 -1.15 -16.30 -8.61
C SER A 140 0.14 -17.12 -8.57
N GLN A 141 0.87 -17.19 -9.68
CA GLN A 141 2.19 -17.84 -9.77
C GLN A 141 3.19 -17.17 -8.83
N ILE A 142 3.15 -15.86 -8.66
CA ILE A 142 4.09 -15.15 -7.80
C ILE A 142 3.78 -15.29 -6.31
N LEU A 143 2.50 -15.29 -5.95
CA LEU A 143 2.13 -15.65 -4.58
C LEU A 143 2.62 -17.08 -4.26
N GLU A 144 2.66 -17.99 -5.23
CA GLU A 144 3.29 -19.30 -5.06
C GLU A 144 4.83 -19.23 -5.03
N GLU A 145 5.46 -18.57 -5.99
CA GLU A 145 6.92 -18.60 -6.15
C GLU A 145 7.67 -17.75 -5.12
N HIS A 146 7.15 -16.58 -4.79
CA HIS A 146 7.82 -15.61 -3.94
C HIS A 146 7.37 -15.68 -2.49
N ILE A 147 6.07 -15.86 -2.22
CA ILE A 147 5.60 -16.07 -0.85
C ILE A 147 5.81 -17.52 -0.45
N GLY A 148 5.42 -18.47 -1.31
CA GLY A 148 5.51 -19.91 -1.02
C GLY A 148 6.94 -20.44 -0.81
N ASN A 149 7.95 -19.95 -1.51
CA ASN A 149 9.33 -20.43 -1.34
C ASN A 149 10.16 -19.63 -0.32
N ASN A 150 9.54 -18.75 0.46
CA ASN A 150 10.26 -17.90 1.39
C ASN A 150 10.38 -18.55 2.78
N GLU A 151 11.57 -19.04 3.12
CA GLU A 151 11.82 -19.68 4.42
C GLU A 151 12.27 -18.70 5.53
N GLY A 152 12.66 -17.47 5.17
CA GLY A 152 13.35 -16.57 6.10
C GLY A 152 12.52 -15.45 6.74
N ARG A 153 11.43 -15.01 6.08
CA ARG A 153 10.68 -13.79 6.49
C ARG A 153 9.18 -13.95 6.30
N LEU A 154 8.39 -13.21 7.06
CA LEU A 154 6.95 -13.11 6.79
C LEU A 154 6.67 -11.95 5.83
N TRP A 155 5.53 -12.01 5.14
CA TRP A 155 5.08 -11.00 4.18
C TRP A 155 4.02 -10.09 4.78
N ILE A 156 4.15 -8.80 4.50
CA ILE A 156 3.06 -7.82 4.54
C ILE A 156 2.40 -7.90 3.17
N VAL A 157 1.11 -8.24 3.12
CA VAL A 157 0.33 -8.27 1.88
C VAL A 157 -0.70 -7.15 1.94
N ASN A 158 -0.58 -6.19 1.02
CA ASN A 158 -1.51 -5.08 0.87
C ASN A 158 -2.30 -5.26 -0.42
N LEU A 159 -3.60 -5.48 -0.31
CA LEU A 159 -4.50 -5.69 -1.43
C LEU A 159 -5.52 -4.57 -1.49
N ASP A 160 -5.64 -3.90 -2.62
CA ASP A 160 -6.79 -3.07 -2.95
C ASP A 160 -7.72 -3.82 -3.90
N VAL A 161 -9.02 -3.72 -3.63
CA VAL A 161 -10.05 -4.31 -4.51
C VAL A 161 -10.17 -3.57 -5.84
N ASP A 162 -9.71 -2.33 -5.92
CA ASP A 162 -9.69 -1.56 -7.17
C ASP A 162 -8.81 -2.21 -8.24
N TYR A 163 -7.80 -3.01 -7.86
CA TYR A 163 -7.00 -3.80 -8.78
C TYR A 163 -7.86 -4.66 -9.71
N PHE A 164 -9.02 -5.14 -9.21
CA PHE A 164 -9.93 -5.99 -9.98
C PHE A 164 -10.92 -5.21 -10.85
N LEU A 165 -10.90 -3.89 -10.75
CA LEU A 165 -11.89 -2.97 -11.31
C LEU A 165 -11.18 -1.86 -12.11
N ASN A 166 -11.96 -1.15 -12.92
CA ASN A 166 -11.58 0.16 -13.45
C ASN A 166 -12.87 0.96 -13.60
N ASN A 167 -13.06 1.94 -12.72
CA ASN A 167 -14.34 2.61 -12.55
C ASN A 167 -15.46 1.58 -12.36
N LYS A 168 -16.46 1.53 -13.26
CA LYS A 168 -17.61 0.64 -13.16
C LYS A 168 -17.39 -0.75 -13.77
N VAL A 169 -16.23 -1.01 -14.36
CA VAL A 169 -15.98 -2.24 -15.12
C VAL A 169 -15.11 -3.17 -14.32
N GLN A 170 -15.53 -4.44 -14.20
CA GLN A 170 -14.69 -5.49 -13.64
C GLN A 170 -13.71 -5.98 -14.71
N LEU A 171 -12.42 -5.87 -14.41
CA LEU A 171 -11.34 -6.22 -15.34
C LEU A 171 -11.00 -7.71 -15.30
N PHE A 172 -11.11 -8.33 -14.12
CA PHE A 172 -10.70 -9.71 -13.90
C PHE A 172 -11.87 -10.60 -13.54
N THR A 173 -11.85 -11.84 -14.01
CA THR A 173 -12.92 -12.80 -13.75
C THR A 173 -12.91 -13.23 -12.28
N GLU A 174 -14.08 -13.63 -11.81
CA GLU A 174 -14.25 -14.27 -10.50
C GLU A 174 -13.31 -15.47 -10.29
N THR A 175 -13.10 -16.29 -11.33
CA THR A 175 -12.15 -17.41 -11.30
C THR A 175 -10.71 -16.95 -11.05
N TYR A 176 -10.31 -15.82 -11.62
CA TYR A 176 -8.97 -15.28 -11.38
C TYR A 176 -8.85 -14.74 -9.94
N ILE A 177 -9.85 -14.00 -9.45
CA ILE A 177 -9.89 -13.52 -8.05
C ILE A 177 -9.83 -14.72 -7.08
N GLU A 178 -10.57 -15.79 -7.37
CA GLU A 178 -10.56 -17.02 -6.57
C GLU A 178 -9.19 -17.71 -6.54
N SER A 179 -8.46 -17.71 -7.67
CA SER A 179 -7.10 -18.26 -7.72
C SER A 179 -6.13 -17.51 -6.79
N ILE A 180 -6.25 -16.18 -6.72
CA ILE A 180 -5.47 -15.34 -5.81
C ILE A 180 -5.85 -15.63 -4.36
N CYS A 181 -7.14 -15.65 -4.04
CA CYS A 181 -7.61 -15.94 -2.69
C CYS A 181 -7.17 -17.32 -2.22
N THR A 182 -7.23 -18.33 -3.10
CA THR A 182 -6.77 -19.69 -2.83
C THR A 182 -5.29 -19.70 -2.45
N GLN A 183 -4.46 -18.96 -3.20
CA GLN A 183 -3.03 -18.88 -2.93
C GLN A 183 -2.72 -18.09 -1.64
N ILE A 184 -3.45 -17.01 -1.35
CA ILE A 184 -3.35 -16.30 -0.05
C ILE A 184 -3.70 -17.24 1.11
N VAL A 185 -4.78 -18.02 1.01
CA VAL A 185 -5.16 -19.00 2.04
C VAL A 185 -4.09 -20.07 2.22
N LYS A 186 -3.56 -20.61 1.12
CA LYS A 186 -2.48 -21.60 1.13
C LYS A 186 -1.22 -21.08 1.84
N GLU A 187 -0.86 -19.83 1.61
CA GLU A 187 0.36 -19.21 2.17
C GLU A 187 0.12 -18.39 3.44
N LYS A 188 -1.06 -18.49 4.06
CA LYS A 188 -1.42 -17.69 5.25
C LYS A 188 -0.38 -17.73 6.38
N ALA A 189 0.27 -18.88 6.59
CA ALA A 189 1.31 -19.03 7.61
C ALA A 189 2.57 -18.19 7.36
N LYS A 190 2.77 -17.70 6.13
CA LYS A 190 3.90 -16.85 5.69
C LYS A 190 3.51 -15.38 5.60
N ILE A 191 2.26 -15.03 5.89
CA ILE A 191 1.75 -13.65 5.86
C ILE A 191 1.62 -13.15 7.29
N ALA A 192 2.37 -12.10 7.64
CA ALA A 192 2.29 -11.48 8.96
C ALA A 192 1.03 -10.63 9.12
N VAL A 193 0.65 -9.93 8.05
CA VAL A 193 -0.55 -9.09 8.01
C VAL A 193 -1.07 -9.03 6.58
N LEU A 194 -2.38 -9.14 6.43
CA LEU A 194 -3.11 -8.88 5.19
C LEU A 194 -3.99 -7.65 5.41
N THR A 195 -3.78 -6.59 4.63
CA THR A 195 -4.66 -5.43 4.57
C THR A 195 -5.47 -5.46 3.28
N ILE A 196 -6.77 -5.12 3.38
CA ILE A 196 -7.68 -5.06 2.24
C ILE A 196 -8.29 -3.65 2.17
N ALA A 197 -7.93 -2.87 1.16
CA ALA A 197 -8.50 -1.57 0.85
C ALA A 197 -9.73 -1.70 -0.07
N LEU A 198 -10.71 -0.81 0.07
CA LEU A 198 -11.97 -0.83 -0.68
C LEU A 198 -12.02 0.20 -1.81
N SER A 199 -11.29 1.31 -1.68
CA SER A 199 -11.15 2.38 -2.69
C SER A 199 -12.38 2.64 -3.57
N PRO A 200 -13.54 3.02 -2.97
CA PRO A 200 -14.81 3.15 -3.68
C PRO A 200 -14.77 4.20 -4.80
N ASP A 201 -13.92 5.22 -4.67
CA ASP A 201 -13.75 6.27 -5.68
C ASP A 201 -13.06 5.72 -6.95
N CYS A 202 -12.16 4.74 -6.81
CA CYS A 202 -11.52 4.01 -7.91
C CYS A 202 -12.43 2.89 -8.47
N CYS A 203 -13.31 2.34 -7.64
CA CYS A 203 -14.24 1.26 -7.98
C CYS A 203 -15.56 1.71 -8.63
N GLY A 204 -15.72 3.00 -8.94
CA GLY A 204 -16.97 3.54 -9.49
C GLY A 204 -18.16 3.52 -8.52
N GLY A 205 -17.89 3.47 -7.21
CA GLY A 205 -18.85 3.54 -6.12
C GLY A 205 -18.70 2.42 -5.08
N TRP A 206 -19.27 2.65 -3.89
CA TRP A 206 -19.28 1.69 -2.77
C TRP A 206 -19.87 0.34 -3.12
N GLU A 207 -20.91 0.30 -3.96
CA GLU A 207 -21.57 -0.96 -4.34
C GLU A 207 -20.58 -1.93 -4.98
N ASN A 208 -19.73 -1.46 -5.89
CA ASN A 208 -18.73 -2.28 -6.57
C ASN A 208 -17.60 -2.70 -5.62
N ALA A 209 -17.07 -1.75 -4.84
CA ALA A 209 -16.04 -2.02 -3.84
C ALA A 209 -16.48 -3.10 -2.84
N ILE A 210 -17.69 -2.94 -2.27
CA ILE A 210 -18.27 -3.89 -1.31
C ILE A 210 -18.55 -5.24 -1.97
N ARG A 211 -19.06 -5.26 -3.21
CA ARG A 211 -19.31 -6.52 -3.94
C ARG A 211 -18.03 -7.35 -4.10
N VAL A 212 -16.95 -6.72 -4.58
CA VAL A 212 -15.66 -7.40 -4.77
C VAL A 212 -15.02 -7.76 -3.42
N TYR A 213 -15.07 -6.87 -2.44
CA TYR A 213 -14.62 -7.15 -1.08
C TYR A 213 -15.34 -8.37 -0.49
N ASN A 214 -16.67 -8.43 -0.55
CA ASN A 214 -17.44 -9.55 0.01
C ASN A 214 -17.12 -10.87 -0.70
N TYR A 215 -16.87 -10.83 -2.01
CA TYR A 215 -16.43 -11.98 -2.78
C TYR A 215 -15.06 -12.49 -2.29
N ILE A 216 -14.10 -11.59 -2.06
CA ILE A 216 -12.77 -11.90 -1.52
C ILE A 216 -12.87 -12.40 -0.07
N ALA A 217 -13.58 -11.67 0.80
CA ALA A 217 -13.72 -11.97 2.21
C ALA A 217 -14.30 -13.38 2.46
N GLU A 218 -15.28 -13.78 1.65
CA GLU A 218 -15.82 -15.14 1.68
C GLU A 218 -14.76 -16.22 1.41
N ARG A 219 -13.93 -16.02 0.39
CA ARG A 219 -12.88 -16.98 -0.01
C ARG A 219 -11.69 -16.98 0.93
N LEU A 220 -11.44 -15.87 1.60
CA LEU A 220 -10.42 -15.75 2.64
C LEU A 220 -10.91 -16.19 4.02
N PHE A 221 -12.18 -16.61 4.15
CA PHE A 221 -12.82 -16.98 5.41
C PHE A 221 -12.77 -15.85 6.48
N ILE A 222 -12.96 -14.60 6.04
CA ILE A 222 -13.03 -13.42 6.91
C ILE A 222 -14.47 -13.26 7.39
N GLU A 223 -14.65 -13.12 8.71
CA GLU A 223 -15.99 -13.05 9.35
C GLU A 223 -16.77 -11.77 8.99
N MET A 224 -16.07 -10.65 8.79
CA MET A 224 -16.69 -9.36 8.47
C MET A 224 -17.06 -9.27 6.99
N ARG A 225 -18.36 -9.24 6.70
CA ARG A 225 -18.95 -8.88 5.41
C ARG A 225 -19.67 -7.53 5.53
N LEU A 226 -19.59 -6.70 4.50
CA LEU A 226 -20.12 -5.32 4.48
C LEU A 226 -21.43 -5.22 3.70
#